data_AF-A0A849WQ69-F1
#
_entry.id   AF-A0A849WQ69-F1
#
_cell.length_a   1.000
_cell.length_b   1.000
_cell.length_c   1.000
_cell.angle_alpha   90.00
_cell.angle_beta   90.00
_cell.angle_gamma   90.00
#
_symmetry.space_group_name_H-M   'P 1'
#
loop_
_entity.id
_entity.type
_entity.pdbx_description
1 polymer ?
#
loop_
_entity_poly.entity_id
_entity_poly.type
_entity_poly.pdbx_seq_one_letter_code
_entity_poly.pdbx_strand_id
1 'polypeptide(L)'
;MINKLCSIFLLTTLLSLSLLAQANENLDLKYKIRKVSLILRGHPPSSQEYQQVDELLKNEHSQDILSSKIDEYLNTIDFVEKYSNKVADLFKINQIPSLQSLFLTDADQEKKQSIFIPAFHLLIQESLKNNKPWAYLFEAKEYTLFYGNPYAIQNTENSVFYSPLDKSVISSEVFDLSFFNQDQPENYTPFFKFKKISFAEGDVRIAGILTTPSFFNRFVTTGVNKNRKRAAALFKTLLCKNMVASIPVGQNGFDPNKQLALIGFEKATEEDIFNHTKMTQIHGQQNDCMKCHKQLDPTGALFNLTPQSLSIRPSPGMLSYVNEEGLWIQKKLSGIGMLAKALSTERDYLACQSKHFWTWLKGESSLLTPSKENELVDTFLSVNQRPKDFIKAIILKKDFFEEELISSSQWSAINALKVLKKCQSCHNQDSSNVDLSDISEIRWYNLIYDLDFPNRKKWTLKIKNQIQKGKMPPVEAQKDFTSQELKYLLDWINQGSPNFKGEKRL
;
A
#
# COMPACT_ATOMS: atom_id res chain seq x y z
N MET A 1 -20.09 9.54 -69.12
CA MET A 1 -20.20 10.43 -67.93
C MET A 1 -20.49 9.69 -66.63
N ILE A 2 -21.21 8.55 -66.65
CA ILE A 2 -21.60 7.79 -65.44
C ILE A 2 -20.40 7.24 -64.62
N ASN A 3 -19.31 6.80 -65.28
CA ASN A 3 -18.12 6.27 -64.58
C ASN A 3 -17.32 7.32 -63.80
N LYS A 4 -17.36 8.61 -64.18
CA LYS A 4 -16.63 9.68 -63.45
C LYS A 4 -17.36 10.11 -62.18
N LEU A 5 -18.69 10.11 -62.18
CA LEU A 5 -19.52 10.43 -61.01
C LEU A 5 -19.39 9.36 -59.92
N CYS A 6 -19.30 8.08 -60.29
CA CYS A 6 -19.15 6.99 -59.34
C CYS A 6 -17.77 7.03 -58.63
N SER A 7 -16.69 7.36 -59.34
CA SER A 7 -15.36 7.53 -58.75
C SER A 7 -15.28 8.69 -57.75
N ILE A 8 -15.93 9.83 -58.05
CA ILE A 8 -15.92 10.99 -57.14
C ILE A 8 -16.68 10.67 -55.85
N PHE A 9 -17.83 9.99 -55.95
CA PHE A 9 -18.64 9.62 -54.79
C PHE A 9 -17.93 8.60 -53.88
N LEU A 10 -17.22 7.63 -54.47
CA LEU A 10 -16.42 6.65 -53.74
C LEU A 10 -15.22 7.32 -53.03
N LEU A 11 -14.58 8.28 -53.70
CA LEU A 11 -13.47 9.04 -53.12
C LEU A 11 -13.94 9.91 -51.95
N THR A 12 -15.05 10.63 -52.09
CA THR A 12 -15.60 11.47 -51.02
C THR A 12 -16.07 10.65 -49.82
N THR A 13 -16.64 9.46 -50.04
CA THR A 13 -17.06 8.57 -48.94
C THR A 13 -15.85 7.99 -48.21
N LEU A 14 -14.81 7.53 -48.92
CA LEU A 14 -13.56 7.08 -48.31
C LEU A 14 -12.84 8.19 -47.53
N LEU A 15 -12.80 9.42 -48.05
CA LEU A 15 -12.26 10.58 -47.35
C LEU A 15 -13.07 10.91 -46.08
N SER A 16 -14.40 10.91 -46.15
CA SER A 16 -15.25 11.18 -44.98
C SER A 16 -15.11 10.12 -43.88
N LEU A 17 -14.97 8.83 -44.26
CA LEU A 17 -14.71 7.73 -43.34
C LEU A 17 -13.33 7.85 -42.70
N SER A 18 -12.31 8.25 -43.46
CA SER A 18 -10.96 8.46 -42.92
C SER A 18 -10.92 9.62 -41.92
N LEU A 19 -11.63 10.72 -42.18
CA LEU A 19 -11.75 11.87 -41.28
C LEU A 19 -12.49 11.51 -39.97
N LEU A 20 -13.57 10.73 -40.07
CA LEU A 20 -14.31 10.24 -38.90
C LEU A 20 -13.47 9.25 -38.06
N ALA A 21 -12.74 8.34 -38.71
CA ALA A 21 -11.85 7.41 -38.02
C ALA A 21 -10.72 8.16 -37.29
N GLN A 22 -10.11 9.16 -37.93
CA GLN A 22 -9.04 9.96 -37.34
C GLN A 22 -9.52 10.86 -36.19
N ALA A 23 -10.74 11.42 -36.28
CA ALA A 23 -11.35 12.17 -35.19
C ALA A 23 -11.66 11.28 -33.97
N ASN A 24 -12.15 10.06 -34.22
CA ASN A 24 -12.41 9.08 -33.15
C ASN A 24 -11.12 8.57 -32.50
N GLU A 25 -10.06 8.32 -33.28
CA GLU A 25 -8.75 7.90 -32.77
C GLU A 25 -8.11 8.99 -31.90
N ASN A 26 -8.21 10.26 -32.31
CA ASN A 26 -7.72 11.39 -31.51
C ASN A 26 -8.47 11.52 -30.17
N LEU A 27 -9.80 11.46 -30.20
CA LEU A 27 -10.63 11.53 -28.99
C LEU A 27 -10.33 10.38 -28.01
N ASP A 28 -10.17 9.15 -28.54
CA ASP A 28 -9.79 7.98 -27.75
C ASP A 28 -8.39 8.12 -27.14
N LEU A 29 -7.39 8.57 -27.91
CA LEU A 29 -6.03 8.79 -27.39
C LEU A 29 -6.01 9.86 -26.30
N LYS A 30 -6.67 11.01 -26.50
CA LYS A 30 -6.75 12.07 -25.49
C LYS A 30 -7.43 11.59 -24.21
N TYR A 31 -8.49 10.79 -24.33
CA TYR A 31 -9.13 10.15 -23.17
C TYR A 31 -8.15 9.24 -22.43
N LYS A 32 -7.44 8.37 -23.14
CA LYS A 32 -6.44 7.45 -22.57
C LYS A 32 -5.32 8.21 -21.87
N ILE A 33 -4.73 9.22 -22.52
CA ILE A 33 -3.67 10.06 -21.95
C ILE A 33 -4.18 10.78 -20.70
N ARG A 34 -5.39 11.35 -20.72
CA ARG A 34 -6.00 11.97 -19.53
C ARG A 34 -6.11 10.99 -18.37
N LYS A 35 -6.65 9.79 -18.63
CA LYS A 35 -6.82 8.74 -17.62
C LYS A 35 -5.47 8.31 -17.05
N VAL A 36 -4.49 8.05 -17.91
CA VAL A 36 -3.12 7.67 -17.50
C VAL A 36 -2.47 8.78 -16.68
N SER A 37 -2.55 10.04 -17.10
CA SER A 37 -2.00 11.18 -16.36
C SER A 37 -2.60 11.29 -14.95
N LEU A 38 -3.93 11.16 -14.83
CA LEU A 38 -4.60 11.17 -13.53
C LEU A 38 -4.17 9.99 -12.66
N ILE A 39 -3.98 8.80 -13.24
CA ILE A 39 -3.53 7.60 -12.53
C ILE A 39 -2.07 7.71 -12.08
N LEU A 40 -1.18 8.21 -12.93
CA LEU A 40 0.26 8.24 -12.66
C LEU A 40 0.69 9.49 -11.90
N ARG A 41 0.27 10.68 -12.33
CA ARG A 41 0.68 11.98 -11.74
C ARG A 41 -0.34 12.54 -10.75
N GLY A 42 -1.63 12.22 -10.91
CA GLY A 42 -2.70 12.73 -10.05
C GLY A 42 -3.39 14.00 -10.57
N HIS A 43 -2.94 14.55 -11.69
CA HIS A 43 -3.55 15.71 -12.33
C HIS A 43 -3.74 15.46 -13.84
N PRO A 44 -4.65 16.18 -14.52
CA PRO A 44 -4.83 16.04 -15.96
C PRO A 44 -3.64 16.64 -16.75
N PRO A 45 -3.47 16.26 -18.02
CA PRO A 45 -2.54 16.91 -18.95
C PRO A 45 -2.89 18.39 -19.15
N SER A 46 -1.88 19.22 -19.42
CA SER A 46 -2.06 20.64 -19.72
C SER A 46 -2.59 20.84 -21.14
N SER A 47 -3.09 22.05 -21.44
CA SER A 47 -3.50 22.41 -22.81
C SER A 47 -2.36 22.31 -23.82
N GLN A 48 -1.14 22.73 -23.42
CA GLN A 48 0.06 22.62 -24.24
C GLN A 48 0.43 21.16 -24.51
N GLU A 49 0.28 20.29 -23.51
CA GLU A 49 0.55 18.87 -23.67
C GLU A 49 -0.41 18.21 -24.67
N TYR A 50 -1.69 18.57 -24.66
CA TYR A 50 -2.63 18.11 -25.69
C TYR A 50 -2.29 18.63 -27.09
N GLN A 51 -1.78 19.86 -27.22
CA GLN A 51 -1.32 20.40 -28.51
C GLN A 51 -0.15 19.58 -29.06
N GLN A 52 0.81 19.21 -28.20
CA GLN A 52 1.92 18.34 -28.60
C GLN A 52 1.44 16.96 -29.07
N VAL A 53 0.46 16.37 -28.38
CA VAL A 53 -0.14 15.09 -28.82
C VAL A 53 -0.83 15.23 -30.17
N ASP A 54 -1.55 16.33 -30.42
CA ASP A 54 -2.17 16.62 -31.73
C ASP A 54 -1.13 16.78 -32.85
N GLU A 55 0.05 17.31 -32.53
CA GLU A 55 1.18 17.40 -33.48
C GLU A 55 1.82 16.04 -33.75
N LEU A 56 2.07 15.23 -32.71
CA LEU A 56 2.64 13.89 -32.84
C LEU A 56 1.73 12.95 -33.63
N LEU A 57 0.42 13.02 -33.42
CA LEU A 57 -0.59 12.23 -34.16
C LEU A 57 -0.56 12.45 -35.68
N LYS A 58 0.10 13.51 -36.18
CA LYS A 58 0.27 13.73 -37.62
C LYS A 58 1.29 12.76 -38.23
N ASN A 59 2.23 12.27 -37.44
CA ASN A 59 3.40 11.52 -37.90
C ASN A 59 3.60 10.16 -37.18
N GLU A 60 2.93 9.94 -36.05
CA GLU A 60 3.11 8.76 -35.19
C GLU A 60 1.79 8.03 -34.90
N HIS A 61 1.86 6.73 -34.61
CA HIS A 61 0.69 5.94 -34.22
C HIS A 61 0.27 6.22 -32.78
N SER A 62 -1.04 6.19 -32.52
CA SER A 62 -1.63 6.49 -31.21
C SER A 62 -1.07 5.62 -30.07
N GLN A 63 -0.76 4.36 -30.34
CA GLN A 63 -0.16 3.45 -29.34
C GLN A 63 1.27 3.83 -28.96
N ASP A 64 2.07 4.29 -29.92
CA ASP A 64 3.45 4.72 -29.67
C ASP A 64 3.47 6.00 -28.84
N ILE A 65 2.59 6.95 -29.18
CA ILE A 65 2.39 8.18 -28.40
C ILE A 65 1.95 7.85 -26.97
N LEU A 66 0.97 6.95 -26.79
CA LEU A 66 0.50 6.53 -25.47
C LEU A 66 1.63 5.88 -24.65
N SER A 67 2.40 4.98 -25.26
CA SER A 67 3.55 4.32 -24.63
C SER A 67 4.61 5.34 -24.19
N SER A 68 4.95 6.31 -25.06
CA SER A 68 5.88 7.39 -24.76
C SER A 68 5.39 8.27 -23.61
N LYS A 69 4.10 8.61 -23.58
CA LYS A 69 3.51 9.41 -22.50
C LYS A 69 3.47 8.66 -21.17
N ILE A 70 3.26 7.35 -21.18
CA ILE A 70 3.39 6.53 -19.97
C ILE A 70 4.82 6.60 -19.44
N ASP A 71 5.84 6.47 -20.29
CA ASP A 71 7.24 6.59 -19.88
C ASP A 71 7.57 7.97 -19.31
N GLU A 72 7.10 9.04 -19.96
CA GLU A 72 7.26 10.41 -19.47
C GLU A 72 6.69 10.55 -18.06
N TYR A 73 5.44 10.13 -17.86
CA TYR A 73 4.75 10.26 -16.57
C TYR A 73 5.35 9.40 -15.46
N LEU A 74 5.80 8.18 -15.78
CA LEU A 74 6.48 7.32 -14.81
C LEU A 74 7.80 7.91 -14.33
N ASN A 75 8.39 8.87 -15.04
CA ASN A 75 9.64 9.51 -14.68
C ASN A 75 9.47 10.90 -14.03
N THR A 76 8.24 11.37 -13.79
CA THR A 76 8.03 12.63 -13.09
C THR A 76 8.17 12.50 -11.57
N ILE A 77 8.44 13.62 -10.91
CA ILE A 77 8.45 13.73 -9.44
C ILE A 77 7.04 13.44 -8.89
N ASP A 78 5.98 13.91 -9.57
CA ASP A 78 4.60 13.69 -9.14
C ASP A 78 4.24 12.20 -9.05
N PHE A 79 4.72 11.39 -10.00
CA PHE A 79 4.55 9.93 -9.94
C PHE A 79 5.25 9.35 -8.71
N VAL A 80 6.50 9.73 -8.46
CA VAL A 80 7.27 9.25 -7.31
C VAL A 80 6.57 9.63 -6.01
N GLU A 81 6.15 10.89 -5.84
CA GLU A 81 5.41 11.34 -4.65
C GLU A 81 4.11 10.56 -4.45
N LYS A 82 3.29 10.47 -5.50
CA LYS A 82 1.99 9.80 -5.45
C LYS A 82 2.12 8.34 -5.07
N TYR A 83 3.05 7.62 -5.70
CA TYR A 83 3.24 6.21 -5.43
C TYR A 83 4.00 5.96 -4.11
N SER A 84 4.89 6.86 -3.69
CA SER A 84 5.46 6.82 -2.34
C SER A 84 4.36 6.94 -1.27
N ASN A 85 3.38 7.82 -1.46
CA ASN A 85 2.24 7.94 -0.55
C ASN A 85 1.35 6.68 -0.55
N LYS A 86 1.11 6.07 -1.72
CA LYS A 86 0.40 4.77 -1.79
C LYS A 86 1.10 3.67 -1.00
N VAL A 87 2.44 3.63 -1.04
CA VAL A 87 3.23 2.70 -0.23
C VAL A 87 3.16 3.08 1.25
N ALA A 88 3.28 4.35 1.61
CA ALA A 88 3.15 4.78 3.01
C ALA A 88 1.78 4.40 3.59
N ASP A 89 0.70 4.60 2.83
CA ASP A 89 -0.66 4.22 3.18
C ASP A 89 -0.79 2.70 3.37
N LEU A 90 -0.15 1.90 2.52
CA LEU A 90 -0.10 0.44 2.65
C LEU A 90 0.49 0.01 4.00
N PHE A 91 1.55 0.68 4.46
CA PHE A 91 2.15 0.46 5.79
C PHE A 91 1.47 1.26 6.91
N LYS A 92 0.45 2.06 6.60
CA LYS A 92 -0.21 3.02 7.51
C LYS A 92 0.77 3.97 8.21
N ILE A 93 1.87 4.34 7.54
CA ILE A 93 2.85 5.31 8.03
C ILE A 93 2.43 6.69 7.53
N ASN A 94 2.60 7.74 8.36
CA ASN A 94 2.14 9.09 8.04
C ASN A 94 2.61 9.54 6.65
N GLN A 95 1.71 10.15 5.88
CA GLN A 95 1.96 10.62 4.52
C GLN A 95 3.07 11.67 4.47
N ILE A 96 3.77 11.73 3.34
CA ILE A 96 4.87 12.66 3.10
C ILE A 96 4.29 14.06 2.88
N PRO A 97 4.84 15.13 3.50
CA PRO A 97 4.68 16.47 2.96
C PRO A 97 5.17 16.50 1.50
N SER A 98 4.41 17.05 0.57
CA SER A 98 4.79 17.06 -0.87
C SER A 98 6.23 17.56 -1.06
N LEU A 99 7.03 16.95 -1.96
CA LEU A 99 8.39 17.43 -2.21
C LEU A 99 8.36 18.82 -2.83
N GLN A 100 7.28 19.20 -3.55
CA GLN A 100 7.03 20.58 -3.98
C GLN A 100 7.02 21.57 -2.79
N SER A 101 6.60 21.14 -1.60
CA SER A 101 6.66 21.96 -0.38
C SER A 101 8.07 22.14 0.18
N LEU A 102 9.05 21.37 -0.29
CA LEU A 102 10.47 21.59 0.02
C LEU A 102 11.09 22.72 -0.81
N PHE A 103 10.42 23.13 -1.91
CA PHE A 103 10.87 24.19 -2.83
C PHE A 103 10.31 25.59 -2.50
N LEU A 104 9.75 25.80 -1.31
CA LEU A 104 9.18 27.09 -0.91
C LEU A 104 10.25 28.20 -0.81
N THR A 105 9.87 29.42 -1.15
CA THR A 105 10.73 30.62 -1.18
C THR A 105 11.24 31.03 0.20
N ASP A 106 12.15 32.01 0.28
CA ASP A 106 12.71 32.50 1.55
C ASP A 106 11.66 33.09 2.51
N ALA A 107 10.46 33.44 2.03
CA ALA A 107 9.37 33.96 2.85
C ALA A 107 8.70 32.91 3.77
N ASP A 108 8.88 31.61 3.53
CA ASP A 108 8.28 30.53 4.33
C ASP A 108 9.25 29.93 5.38
N GLN A 109 10.37 30.59 5.67
CA GLN A 109 11.42 30.09 6.56
C GLN A 109 10.95 29.68 7.97
N GLU A 110 9.90 30.29 8.53
CA GLU A 110 9.33 29.87 9.82
C GLU A 110 8.54 28.54 9.72
N LYS A 111 7.93 28.22 8.57
CA LYS A 111 7.27 26.92 8.34
C LYS A 111 8.26 25.80 8.02
N LYS A 112 9.47 26.14 7.55
CA LYS A 112 10.53 25.18 7.18
C LYS A 112 11.15 24.45 8.39
N GLN A 113 10.98 24.96 9.61
CA GLN A 113 11.67 24.44 10.81
C GLN A 113 11.21 23.04 11.30
N SER A 114 10.14 22.47 10.74
CA SER A 114 9.55 21.20 11.23
C SER A 114 9.45 20.08 10.18
N ILE A 115 10.02 20.25 8.98
CA ILE A 115 9.90 19.23 7.93
C ILE A 115 10.93 18.12 8.18
N PHE A 116 10.49 17.04 8.82
CA PHE A 116 11.24 15.81 8.97
C PHE A 116 10.87 14.82 7.86
N ILE A 117 11.87 14.31 7.13
CA ILE A 117 11.67 13.26 6.11
C ILE A 117 12.24 11.94 6.65
N PRO A 118 11.38 10.97 7.00
CA PRO A 118 11.84 9.68 7.51
C PRO A 118 12.61 8.85 6.48
N ALA A 119 13.58 8.06 6.93
CA ALA A 119 14.37 7.14 6.08
C ALA A 119 13.48 6.15 5.29
N PHE A 120 12.33 5.77 5.85
CA PHE A 120 11.31 4.96 5.19
C PHE A 120 10.87 5.58 3.85
N HIS A 121 10.60 6.88 3.82
CA HIS A 121 10.12 7.57 2.63
C HIS A 121 11.23 7.74 1.60
N LEU A 122 12.43 8.12 2.04
CA LEU A 122 13.59 8.27 1.16
C LEU A 122 13.93 6.95 0.44
N LEU A 123 13.86 5.81 1.15
CA LEU A 123 14.07 4.49 0.54
C LEU A 123 13.02 4.17 -0.54
N ILE A 124 11.74 4.47 -0.29
CA ILE A 124 10.67 4.24 -1.28
C ILE A 124 10.88 5.12 -2.52
N GLN A 125 11.16 6.40 -2.31
CA GLN A 125 11.40 7.35 -3.39
C GLN A 125 12.59 6.93 -4.25
N GLU A 126 13.69 6.52 -3.63
CA GLU A 126 14.87 6.01 -4.34
C GLU A 126 14.54 4.75 -5.15
N SER A 127 13.82 3.80 -4.54
CA SER A 127 13.41 2.56 -5.19
C SER A 127 12.53 2.82 -6.41
N LEU A 128 11.54 3.71 -6.29
CA LEU A 128 10.65 4.08 -7.38
C LEU A 128 11.40 4.85 -8.46
N LYS A 129 12.14 5.90 -8.10
CA LYS A 129 12.89 6.75 -9.04
C LYS A 129 13.80 5.91 -9.94
N ASN A 130 14.58 5.01 -9.33
CA ASN A 130 15.55 4.16 -10.01
C ASN A 130 14.96 2.86 -10.55
N ASN A 131 13.64 2.68 -10.47
CA ASN A 131 12.93 1.48 -10.93
C ASN A 131 13.56 0.18 -10.44
N LYS A 132 13.97 0.16 -9.17
CA LYS A 132 14.57 -1.03 -8.55
C LYS A 132 13.52 -2.15 -8.47
N PRO A 133 13.93 -3.44 -8.53
CA PRO A 133 13.02 -4.55 -8.26
C PRO A 133 12.29 -4.34 -6.95
N TRP A 134 11.00 -4.67 -6.87
CA TRP A 134 10.16 -4.36 -5.70
C TRP A 134 10.69 -4.96 -4.39
N ALA A 135 11.33 -6.12 -4.46
CA ALA A 135 12.01 -6.74 -3.33
C ALA A 135 13.08 -5.83 -2.68
N TYR A 136 13.67 -4.90 -3.43
CA TYR A 136 14.65 -3.93 -2.94
C TYR A 136 14.12 -3.12 -1.75
N LEU A 137 12.82 -2.79 -1.71
CA LEU A 137 12.21 -2.10 -0.56
C LEU A 137 12.44 -2.83 0.75
N PHE A 138 12.58 -4.16 0.70
CA PHE A 138 12.71 -5.04 1.87
C PHE A 138 14.13 -5.59 2.05
N GLU A 139 14.95 -5.52 1.02
CA GLU A 139 16.32 -6.06 1.01
C GLU A 139 17.39 -4.98 1.16
N ALA A 140 17.04 -3.71 0.91
CA ALA A 140 17.98 -2.60 0.92
C ALA A 140 18.84 -2.57 2.20
N LYS A 141 20.15 -2.38 1.97
CA LYS A 141 21.19 -2.22 3.00
C LYS A 141 21.71 -0.80 3.09
N GLU A 142 21.17 0.09 2.28
CA GLU A 142 21.56 1.48 2.25
C GLU A 142 20.36 2.35 2.61
N TYR A 143 20.60 3.36 3.46
CA TYR A 143 19.58 4.32 3.85
C TYR A 143 20.11 5.72 3.74
N THR A 144 19.29 6.60 3.21
CA THR A 144 19.50 8.04 3.31
C THR A 144 18.78 8.53 4.55
N LEU A 145 19.53 9.17 5.46
CA LEU A 145 19.03 9.74 6.70
C LEU A 145 18.99 11.26 6.58
N PHE A 146 17.85 11.85 6.92
CA PHE A 146 17.73 13.28 7.11
C PHE A 146 18.36 13.71 8.44
N TYR A 147 19.17 14.77 8.42
CA TYR A 147 19.80 15.35 9.60
C TYR A 147 19.85 16.89 9.44
N GLY A 148 18.77 17.60 9.78
CA GLY A 148 18.63 19.03 9.51
C GLY A 148 18.13 19.84 10.72
N ASN A 149 19.05 20.61 11.32
CA ASN A 149 18.97 21.49 12.50
C ASN A 149 19.50 20.86 13.81
N PRO A 150 20.65 21.31 14.36
CA PRO A 150 21.19 20.85 15.65
C PRO A 150 20.27 21.14 16.86
N TYR A 151 19.24 21.96 16.68
CA TYR A 151 18.25 22.28 17.71
C TYR A 151 16.97 21.43 17.64
N ALA A 152 16.80 20.60 16.60
CA ALA A 152 15.64 19.70 16.47
C ALA A 152 15.96 18.33 17.07
N ILE A 153 15.51 18.12 18.32
CA ILE A 153 15.67 16.89 19.11
C ILE A 153 15.09 15.63 18.40
N GLN A 154 14.27 15.79 17.36
CA GLN A 154 13.71 14.66 16.61
C GLN A 154 14.67 14.04 15.57
N ASN A 155 15.69 14.78 15.08
CA ASN A 155 16.65 14.24 14.10
C ASN A 155 17.62 13.22 14.68
N THR A 156 17.78 13.21 16.00
CA THR A 156 18.55 12.17 16.68
C THR A 156 17.86 10.82 16.62
N GLU A 157 16.54 10.72 16.42
CA GLU A 157 15.84 9.42 16.48
C GLU A 157 16.26 8.46 15.36
N ASN A 158 16.41 8.92 14.12
CA ASN A 158 16.81 8.04 13.01
C ASN A 158 18.27 7.57 13.15
N SER A 159 19.18 8.45 13.52
CA SER A 159 20.60 8.12 13.66
C SER A 159 20.86 7.26 14.92
N VAL A 160 20.20 7.58 16.04
CA VAL A 160 20.25 6.77 17.27
C VAL A 160 19.71 5.37 17.03
N PHE A 161 18.68 5.23 16.19
CA PHE A 161 18.12 3.92 15.87
C PHE A 161 19.15 2.94 15.28
N TYR A 162 20.04 3.41 14.40
CA TYR A 162 21.10 2.60 13.78
C TYR A 162 22.43 2.61 14.57
N SER A 163 22.60 3.52 15.52
CA SER A 163 23.85 3.73 16.26
C SER A 163 24.47 2.50 16.94
N PRO A 164 23.70 1.48 17.42
CA PRO A 164 24.32 0.29 17.99
C PRO A 164 25.06 -0.57 16.95
N LEU A 165 24.63 -0.52 15.69
CA LEU A 165 25.20 -1.32 14.60
C LEU A 165 26.44 -0.67 14.00
N ASP A 166 26.43 0.64 13.95
CA ASP A 166 27.53 1.39 13.39
C ASP A 166 27.69 2.72 14.14
N LYS A 167 28.73 2.80 14.96
CA LYS A 167 29.08 4.01 15.72
C LYS A 167 29.55 5.13 14.78
N SER A 168 29.97 4.80 13.56
CA SER A 168 30.25 5.78 12.51
C SER A 168 28.96 6.45 12.03
N VAL A 169 27.75 5.91 12.28
CA VAL A 169 26.49 6.65 12.07
C VAL A 169 26.44 7.93 12.90
N ILE A 170 27.12 7.97 14.05
CA ILE A 170 27.24 9.14 14.93
C ILE A 170 28.38 10.09 14.49
N SER A 171 29.40 9.60 13.75
CA SER A 171 30.54 10.43 13.29
C SER A 171 30.50 10.70 11.77
N SER A 172 30.78 11.93 11.37
CA SER A 172 30.35 12.54 10.11
C SER A 172 31.08 12.10 8.84
N GLU A 173 30.32 11.85 7.76
CA GLU A 173 30.55 12.49 6.45
C GLU A 173 29.21 13.04 5.96
N VAL A 174 29.24 14.29 5.50
CA VAL A 174 28.07 15.06 5.01
C VAL A 174 28.11 15.00 3.50
N PHE A 175 27.03 14.55 2.86
CA PHE A 175 26.90 14.64 1.41
C PHE A 175 25.76 15.57 1.02
N ASP A 176 26.03 16.37 0.01
CA ASP A 176 25.04 17.26 -0.61
C ASP A 176 24.18 16.44 -1.57
N LEU A 177 22.88 16.38 -1.30
CA LEU A 177 21.94 15.80 -2.25
C LEU A 177 21.61 16.87 -3.30
N SER A 178 22.44 16.94 -4.34
CA SER A 178 22.08 17.58 -5.62
C SER A 178 20.79 17.01 -6.24
N PHE A 179 20.23 15.94 -5.65
CA PHE A 179 18.93 15.34 -5.91
C PHE A 179 17.76 16.33 -6.04
N PHE A 180 17.79 17.48 -5.35
CA PHE A 180 16.70 18.47 -5.37
C PHE A 180 17.03 19.75 -6.16
N ASN A 181 18.29 20.04 -6.48
CA ASN A 181 18.67 21.32 -7.08
C ASN A 181 19.10 21.14 -8.53
N GLN A 182 18.15 21.14 -9.47
CA GLN A 182 18.50 21.26 -10.89
C GLN A 182 18.57 22.72 -11.38
N ASP A 183 18.04 23.71 -10.64
CA ASP A 183 17.94 25.11 -11.12
C ASP A 183 18.30 26.21 -10.09
N GLN A 184 19.17 25.95 -9.10
CA GLN A 184 19.53 26.97 -8.08
C GLN A 184 20.88 27.66 -8.41
N PRO A 185 21.00 28.99 -8.18
CA PRO A 185 22.21 29.76 -8.42
C PRO A 185 23.40 29.28 -7.56
N GLU A 186 24.62 29.51 -8.06
CA GLU A 186 25.92 28.99 -7.56
C GLU A 186 26.27 29.25 -6.07
N ASN A 187 25.41 29.90 -5.28
CA ASN A 187 25.65 30.28 -3.89
C ASN A 187 24.61 29.76 -2.87
N TYR A 188 23.78 28.77 -3.21
CA TYR A 188 22.81 28.19 -2.26
C TYR A 188 23.43 27.04 -1.44
N THR A 189 23.71 27.26 -0.16
CA THR A 189 23.96 26.14 0.79
C THR A 189 22.64 25.45 1.15
N PRO A 190 22.48 24.14 0.91
CA PRO A 190 21.24 23.44 1.22
C PRO A 190 20.93 23.48 2.73
N PHE A 191 19.71 23.87 3.08
CA PHE A 191 19.21 23.88 4.46
C PHE A 191 19.09 22.45 5.04
N PHE A 192 18.95 21.45 4.19
CA PHE A 192 18.79 20.06 4.55
C PHE A 192 20.10 19.31 4.36
N LYS A 193 20.61 18.68 5.42
CA LYS A 193 21.76 17.77 5.31
C LYS A 193 21.26 16.34 5.35
N PHE A 194 21.88 15.51 4.52
CA PHE A 194 21.59 14.10 4.45
C PHE A 194 22.85 13.30 4.73
N LYS A 195 22.67 12.12 5.30
CA LYS A 195 23.74 11.16 5.53
C LYS A 195 23.34 9.82 4.95
N LYS A 196 24.17 9.26 4.08
CA LYS A 196 24.01 7.89 3.64
C LYS A 196 24.66 6.95 4.66
N ILE A 197 23.96 5.89 5.00
CA ILE A 197 24.50 4.78 5.79
C ILE A 197 24.38 3.51 4.95
N SER A 198 25.40 2.65 5.01
CA SER A 198 25.44 1.40 4.26
C SER A 198 25.86 0.27 5.17
N PHE A 199 25.16 -0.85 5.08
CA PHE A 199 25.45 -2.09 5.79
C PHE A 199 26.01 -3.14 4.82
N ALA A 200 26.69 -4.14 5.36
CA ALA A 200 27.19 -5.25 4.55
C ALA A 200 26.01 -5.99 3.88
N GLU A 201 26.23 -6.46 2.65
CA GLU A 201 25.20 -7.17 1.86
C GLU A 201 24.63 -8.38 2.60
N GLY A 202 25.48 -9.11 3.33
CA GLY A 202 25.11 -10.26 4.14
C GLY A 202 24.54 -9.93 5.54
N ASP A 203 24.31 -8.65 5.88
CA ASP A 203 23.83 -8.29 7.21
C ASP A 203 22.37 -8.71 7.41
N VAL A 204 22.18 -9.79 8.17
CA VAL A 204 20.87 -10.39 8.47
C VAL A 204 20.03 -9.57 9.44
N ARG A 205 20.56 -8.48 9.99
CA ARG A 205 19.84 -7.57 10.92
C ARG A 205 19.06 -6.48 10.18
N ILE A 206 19.36 -6.25 8.91
CA ILE A 206 18.86 -5.12 8.11
C ILE A 206 17.91 -5.64 7.03
N ALA A 207 16.72 -5.04 6.90
CA ALA A 207 15.68 -5.47 5.97
C ALA A 207 14.89 -4.27 5.40
N GLY A 208 15.58 -3.37 4.69
CA GLY A 208 14.97 -2.23 4.01
C GLY A 208 13.97 -1.47 4.90
N ILE A 209 12.76 -1.25 4.40
CA ILE A 209 11.71 -0.51 5.11
C ILE A 209 11.28 -1.17 6.43
N LEU A 210 11.43 -2.48 6.59
CA LEU A 210 11.03 -3.20 7.81
C LEU A 210 11.95 -2.89 8.98
N THR A 211 13.18 -2.44 8.72
CA THR A 211 14.16 -2.00 9.73
C THR A 211 14.34 -0.49 9.69
N THR A 212 13.26 0.25 9.49
CA THR A 212 13.24 1.71 9.62
C THR A 212 12.57 2.14 10.93
N PRO A 213 12.97 3.29 11.51
CA PRO A 213 12.32 3.86 12.69
C PRO A 213 10.81 4.03 12.52
N SER A 214 10.37 4.50 11.35
CA SER A 214 8.94 4.72 11.06
C SER A 214 8.12 3.44 11.15
N PHE A 215 8.61 2.34 10.58
CA PHE A 215 7.96 1.04 10.70
C PHE A 215 7.95 0.56 12.16
N PHE A 216 9.08 0.69 12.85
CA PHE A 216 9.23 0.26 14.24
C PHE A 216 8.31 0.99 15.20
N ASN A 217 8.20 2.31 15.05
CA ASN A 217 7.40 3.21 15.87
C ASN A 217 5.91 3.11 15.57
N ARG A 218 5.53 2.84 14.31
CA ARG A 218 4.12 2.72 13.92
C ARG A 218 3.39 1.58 14.63
N PHE A 219 4.09 0.47 14.85
CA PHE A 219 3.54 -0.76 15.41
C PHE A 219 3.94 -1.01 16.87
N VAL A 220 4.10 0.05 17.66
CA VAL A 220 4.40 -0.05 19.11
C VAL A 220 3.11 -0.23 19.94
N THR A 221 3.19 -1.08 20.97
CA THR A 221 2.20 -1.22 22.07
C THR A 221 2.90 -1.51 23.40
N THR A 222 2.12 -1.76 24.46
CA THR A 222 2.56 -2.47 25.67
C THR A 222 3.47 -3.66 25.32
N GLY A 223 4.50 -3.89 26.14
CA GLY A 223 5.72 -4.63 25.78
C GLY A 223 5.54 -6.07 25.27
N VAL A 224 4.41 -6.71 25.53
CA VAL A 224 4.19 -8.15 25.28
C VAL A 224 3.75 -8.47 23.84
N ASN A 225 3.21 -7.52 23.07
CA ASN A 225 2.59 -7.80 21.75
C ASN A 225 3.16 -7.00 20.55
N LYS A 226 4.18 -6.17 20.76
CA LYS A 226 4.76 -5.32 19.69
C LYS A 226 5.23 -6.14 18.47
N ASN A 227 5.88 -7.27 18.71
CA ASN A 227 6.47 -8.09 17.65
C ASN A 227 5.40 -8.84 16.83
N ARG A 228 4.35 -9.33 17.50
CA ARG A 228 3.18 -9.93 16.83
C ARG A 228 2.44 -8.93 15.96
N LYS A 229 2.35 -7.66 16.38
CA LYS A 229 1.77 -6.59 15.55
C LYS A 229 2.60 -6.28 14.32
N ARG A 230 3.94 -6.26 14.44
CA ARG A 230 4.85 -6.10 13.30
C ARG A 230 4.73 -7.27 12.32
N ALA A 231 4.68 -8.50 12.84
CA ALA A 231 4.42 -9.69 12.02
C ALA A 231 3.04 -9.62 11.34
N ALA A 232 1.99 -9.21 12.04
CA ALA A 232 0.67 -9.04 11.45
C ALA A 232 0.65 -7.97 10.35
N ALA A 233 1.36 -6.85 10.54
CA ALA A 233 1.52 -5.82 9.52
C ALA A 233 2.25 -6.35 8.28
N LEU A 234 3.30 -7.15 8.46
CA LEU A 234 4.00 -7.86 7.39
C LEU A 234 3.03 -8.78 6.64
N PHE A 235 2.29 -9.66 7.32
CA PHE A 235 1.35 -10.57 6.67
C PHE A 235 0.28 -9.84 5.87
N LYS A 236 -0.24 -8.73 6.43
CA LYS A 236 -1.22 -7.90 5.74
C LYS A 236 -0.64 -7.24 4.50
N THR A 237 0.57 -6.71 4.61
CA THR A 237 1.17 -5.87 3.57
C THR A 237 1.80 -6.71 2.45
N LEU A 238 2.51 -7.77 2.83
CA LEU A 238 3.31 -8.57 1.91
C LEU A 238 2.58 -9.78 1.37
N LEU A 239 1.60 -10.30 2.13
CA LEU A 239 0.89 -11.53 1.79
C LEU A 239 -0.62 -11.33 1.69
N CYS A 240 -1.14 -10.11 1.91
CA CYS A 240 -2.57 -9.79 1.87
C CYS A 240 -3.40 -10.67 2.83
N LYS A 241 -2.75 -11.20 3.88
CA LYS A 241 -3.38 -12.04 4.90
C LYS A 241 -3.73 -11.17 6.09
N ASN A 242 -5.02 -11.06 6.40
CA ASN A 242 -5.51 -10.30 7.55
C ASN A 242 -5.27 -11.05 8.84
N MET A 243 -4.07 -10.88 9.39
CA MET A 243 -3.76 -11.33 10.73
C MET A 243 -4.01 -10.20 11.72
N VAL A 244 -4.64 -10.51 12.85
CA VAL A 244 -4.87 -9.56 13.94
C VAL A 244 -4.27 -10.16 15.21
N ALA A 245 -3.34 -9.44 15.81
CA ALA A 245 -2.90 -9.75 17.17
C ALA A 245 -4.02 -9.37 18.14
N SER A 246 -4.62 -10.35 18.80
CA SER A 246 -5.62 -10.10 19.85
C SER A 246 -4.98 -9.32 21.01
N ILE A 247 -5.60 -8.21 21.41
CA ILE A 247 -5.18 -7.38 22.53
C ILE A 247 -6.16 -7.65 23.68
N PRO A 248 -5.73 -8.11 24.86
CA PRO A 248 -6.57 -8.00 26.03
C PRO A 248 -6.73 -6.51 26.36
N VAL A 249 -7.94 -5.98 26.16
CA VAL A 249 -8.31 -4.65 26.64
C VAL A 249 -8.31 -4.71 28.16
N GLY A 250 -7.34 -4.04 28.78
CA GLY A 250 -7.31 -3.80 30.21
C GLY A 250 -6.38 -4.72 31.00
N GLN A 251 -5.08 -4.49 30.91
CA GLN A 251 -4.23 -4.51 32.11
C GLN A 251 -3.16 -3.42 31.96
N ASN A 252 -3.28 -2.36 32.78
CA ASN A 252 -2.27 -1.33 33.01
C ASN A 252 -1.05 -1.92 33.77
N GLY A 253 -0.50 -3.02 33.27
CA GLY A 253 0.66 -3.70 33.85
C GLY A 253 1.92 -3.30 33.11
N PHE A 254 2.47 -2.14 33.42
CA PHE A 254 3.89 -1.87 33.18
C PHE A 254 4.67 -2.71 34.19
N ASP A 255 4.82 -4.01 33.94
CA ASP A 255 5.73 -4.87 34.68
C ASP A 255 7.03 -5.01 33.87
N PRO A 256 8.07 -4.20 34.16
CA PRO A 256 9.35 -4.29 33.46
C PRO A 256 10.03 -5.66 33.64
N ASN A 257 9.64 -6.48 34.63
CA ASN A 257 10.16 -7.83 34.83
C ASN A 257 9.44 -8.90 33.99
N LYS A 258 8.31 -8.54 33.34
CA LYS A 258 7.64 -9.34 32.29
C LYS A 258 8.05 -8.92 30.88
N GLN A 259 9.19 -8.24 30.73
CA GLN A 259 9.94 -8.36 29.49
C GLN A 259 10.35 -9.82 29.36
N LEU A 260 9.51 -10.62 28.70
CA LEU A 260 9.81 -11.98 28.31
C LEU A 260 11.18 -11.96 27.65
N ALA A 261 12.16 -12.39 28.44
CA ALA A 261 13.50 -12.64 28.03
C ALA A 261 13.44 -13.65 26.88
N LEU A 262 13.47 -13.15 25.64
CA LEU A 262 13.91 -13.87 24.45
C LEU A 262 15.43 -14.15 24.54
N ILE A 263 15.92 -14.49 25.73
CA ILE A 263 17.30 -14.87 26.00
C ILE A 263 17.38 -16.36 25.72
N GLY A 264 17.99 -16.71 24.58
CA GLY A 264 18.50 -18.05 24.34
C GLY A 264 17.79 -18.91 23.29
N PHE A 265 17.39 -18.35 22.14
CA PHE A 265 17.01 -19.18 20.98
C PHE A 265 18.21 -19.76 20.21
N GLU A 266 19.44 -19.45 20.60
CA GLU A 266 20.67 -19.96 19.95
C GLU A 266 20.86 -21.48 20.10
N LYS A 267 20.12 -22.15 21.00
CA LYS A 267 20.16 -23.61 21.22
C LYS A 267 18.79 -24.29 21.26
N ALA A 268 17.71 -23.59 20.94
CA ALA A 268 16.35 -24.12 21.09
C ALA A 268 16.06 -25.15 19.99
N THR A 269 15.64 -26.36 20.39
CA THR A 269 15.13 -27.38 19.48
C THR A 269 13.74 -26.99 18.95
N GLU A 270 13.25 -27.65 17.89
CA GLU A 270 11.88 -27.41 17.37
C GLU A 270 10.81 -27.60 18.45
N GLU A 271 11.05 -28.52 19.38
CA GLU A 271 10.17 -28.81 20.50
C GLU A 271 10.21 -27.69 21.56
N ASP A 272 11.37 -27.06 21.77
CA ASP A 272 11.50 -25.91 22.69
C ASP A 272 10.76 -24.67 22.18
N ILE A 273 10.85 -24.39 20.87
CA ILE A 273 10.11 -23.28 20.22
C ILE A 273 8.60 -23.54 20.34
N PHE A 274 8.17 -24.78 20.09
CA PHE A 274 6.77 -25.20 20.19
C PHE A 274 6.25 -25.17 21.64
N ASN A 275 7.09 -25.54 22.62
CA ASN A 275 6.74 -25.50 24.04
C ASN A 275 6.74 -24.08 24.61
N HIS A 276 7.57 -23.18 24.10
CA HIS A 276 7.54 -21.77 24.51
C HIS A 276 6.24 -21.06 24.06
N THR A 277 5.71 -21.42 22.88
CA THR A 277 4.36 -20.96 22.44
C THR A 277 3.21 -21.45 23.33
N LYS A 278 3.40 -22.54 24.11
CA LYS A 278 2.40 -23.00 25.11
C LYS A 278 2.43 -22.19 26.41
N MET A 279 3.53 -21.51 26.75
CA MET A 279 3.73 -20.93 28.10
C MET A 279 3.21 -19.50 28.27
N THR A 280 2.74 -18.79 27.24
CA THR A 280 1.95 -17.55 27.44
C THR A 280 0.48 -17.88 27.70
N GLN A 281 0.21 -18.56 28.83
CA GLN A 281 -1.12 -18.71 29.40
C GLN A 281 -1.58 -17.31 29.83
N ILE A 282 -2.60 -16.72 29.18
CA ILE A 282 -3.96 -16.63 29.75
C ILE A 282 -5.04 -16.69 28.63
N HIS A 283 -4.67 -16.73 27.33
CA HIS A 283 -5.65 -16.70 26.21
C HIS A 283 -5.37 -17.71 25.07
N GLY A 284 -4.35 -18.57 25.19
CA GLY A 284 -3.75 -19.30 24.07
C GLY A 284 -4.30 -20.69 23.71
N GLN A 285 -5.40 -21.18 24.29
CA GLN A 285 -5.85 -22.58 24.07
C GLN A 285 -7.01 -22.76 23.09
N GLN A 286 -7.66 -21.67 22.65
CA GLN A 286 -8.69 -21.77 21.62
C GLN A 286 -8.05 -22.09 20.26
N ASN A 287 -8.62 -23.04 19.50
CA ASN A 287 -8.07 -23.52 18.23
C ASN A 287 -7.76 -22.37 17.24
N ASP A 288 -8.60 -21.35 17.19
CA ASP A 288 -8.42 -20.21 16.29
C ASP A 288 -7.32 -19.25 16.76
N CYS A 289 -7.16 -19.06 18.08
CA CYS A 289 -6.01 -18.35 18.64
C CYS A 289 -4.71 -19.08 18.31
N MET A 290 -4.71 -20.42 18.41
CA MET A 290 -3.52 -21.22 18.12
C MET A 290 -3.11 -21.18 16.67
N LYS A 291 -4.05 -21.17 15.72
CA LYS A 291 -3.75 -21.00 14.29
C LYS A 291 -3.07 -19.66 13.99
N CYS A 292 -3.50 -18.59 14.66
CA CYS A 292 -2.90 -17.26 14.52
C CYS A 292 -1.50 -17.20 15.15
N HIS A 293 -1.34 -17.69 16.39
CA HIS A 293 -0.06 -17.71 17.09
C HIS A 293 1.00 -18.56 16.40
N LYS A 294 0.63 -19.71 15.81
CA LYS A 294 1.57 -20.54 15.05
C LYS A 294 2.19 -19.82 13.85
N GLN A 295 1.55 -18.76 13.32
CA GLN A 295 2.06 -17.94 12.22
C GLN A 295 2.76 -16.67 12.72
N LEU A 296 2.13 -15.97 13.68
CA LEU A 296 2.61 -14.68 14.20
C LEU A 296 3.79 -14.78 15.15
N ASP A 297 3.86 -15.81 16.01
CA ASP A 297 4.90 -15.89 17.03
C ASP A 297 6.29 -16.20 16.42
N PRO A 298 6.43 -17.18 15.52
CA PRO A 298 7.72 -17.46 14.89
C PRO A 298 8.20 -16.32 13.99
N THR A 299 7.27 -15.65 13.30
CA THR A 299 7.58 -14.48 12.45
C THR A 299 7.91 -13.27 13.33
N GLY A 300 7.20 -13.11 14.44
CA GLY A 300 7.41 -12.05 15.43
C GLY A 300 8.80 -12.11 16.08
N ALA A 301 9.38 -13.30 16.24
CA ALA A 301 10.73 -13.47 16.78
C ALA A 301 11.80 -12.68 16.00
N LEU A 302 11.62 -12.50 14.68
CA LEU A 302 12.52 -11.70 13.82
C LEU A 302 12.58 -10.23 14.24
N PHE A 303 11.53 -9.71 14.87
CA PHE A 303 11.39 -8.31 15.29
C PHE A 303 11.82 -8.07 16.73
N ASN A 304 12.55 -9.01 17.37
CA ASN A 304 13.05 -8.88 18.74
C ASN A 304 14.10 -7.75 18.89
N LEU A 305 13.62 -6.53 18.72
CA LEU A 305 14.35 -5.27 18.70
C LEU A 305 13.62 -4.31 19.64
N THR A 306 14.36 -3.41 20.28
CA THR A 306 13.76 -2.34 21.07
C THR A 306 13.09 -1.36 20.10
N PRO A 307 12.01 -0.67 20.49
CA PRO A 307 11.41 0.36 19.63
C PRO A 307 12.39 1.49 19.29
N GLN A 308 13.38 1.71 20.16
CA GLN A 308 14.28 2.86 20.13
C GLN A 308 15.58 2.58 19.35
N SER A 309 15.96 1.32 19.14
CA SER A 309 17.18 0.98 18.42
C SER A 309 17.21 -0.44 17.84
N LEU A 310 18.03 -0.63 16.81
CA LEU A 310 18.32 -1.96 16.29
C LEU A 310 19.24 -2.72 17.25
N SER A 311 18.91 -3.99 17.49
CA SER A 311 19.79 -4.93 18.20
C SER A 311 21.08 -5.14 17.43
N ILE A 312 22.19 -5.16 18.16
CA ILE A 312 23.51 -5.54 17.64
C ILE A 312 23.57 -7.02 17.23
N ARG A 313 22.67 -7.85 17.76
CA ARG A 313 22.61 -9.29 17.47
C ARG A 313 21.47 -9.58 16.49
N PRO A 314 21.68 -10.49 15.52
CA PRO A 314 20.61 -11.09 14.74
C PRO A 314 19.51 -11.69 15.63
N SER A 315 18.27 -11.58 15.17
CA SER A 315 17.11 -12.18 15.82
C SER A 315 16.59 -13.31 14.92
N PRO A 316 17.00 -14.57 15.14
CA PRO A 316 16.51 -15.68 14.35
C PRO A 316 15.01 -15.89 14.60
N GLY A 317 14.34 -16.43 13.60
CA GLY A 317 12.91 -16.69 13.63
C GLY A 317 12.49 -17.59 12.48
N MET A 318 11.19 -17.59 12.18
CA MET A 318 10.65 -18.42 11.10
C MET A 318 9.50 -17.70 10.42
N LEU A 319 9.53 -17.64 9.09
CA LEU A 319 8.35 -17.28 8.31
C LEU A 319 7.42 -18.49 8.30
N SER A 320 6.20 -18.31 8.79
CA SER A 320 5.23 -19.40 8.91
C SER A 320 3.83 -18.96 8.51
N TYR A 321 3.26 -19.59 7.49
CA TYR A 321 1.89 -19.33 7.07
C TYR A 321 1.27 -20.47 6.27
N VAL A 322 -0.05 -20.41 6.12
CA VAL A 322 -0.79 -21.29 5.21
C VAL A 322 -0.94 -20.58 3.87
N ASN A 323 -0.47 -21.18 2.78
CA ASN A 323 -0.60 -20.60 1.44
C ASN A 323 -2.05 -20.71 0.92
N GLU A 324 -2.33 -20.17 -0.26
CA GLU A 324 -3.68 -20.22 -0.87
C GLU A 324 -4.18 -21.65 -1.14
N GLU A 325 -3.27 -22.59 -1.35
CA GLU A 325 -3.56 -24.02 -1.56
C GLU A 325 -3.82 -24.78 -0.24
N GLY A 326 -3.74 -24.10 0.90
CA GLY A 326 -3.90 -24.72 2.23
C GLY A 326 -2.63 -25.41 2.75
N LEU A 327 -1.50 -25.30 2.05
CA LEU A 327 -0.21 -25.87 2.44
C LEU A 327 0.49 -25.00 3.49
N TRP A 328 1.10 -25.66 4.46
CA TRP A 328 1.88 -25.02 5.51
C TRP A 328 3.29 -24.69 5.02
N ILE A 329 3.59 -23.40 4.86
CA ILE A 329 4.92 -22.87 4.54
C ILE A 329 5.66 -22.56 5.83
N GLN A 330 6.86 -23.09 5.98
CA GLN A 330 7.76 -22.82 7.09
C GLN A 330 9.19 -22.62 6.58
N LYS A 331 9.77 -21.45 6.81
CA LYS A 331 11.16 -21.15 6.46
C LYS A 331 11.89 -20.59 7.67
N LYS A 332 12.91 -21.32 8.15
CA LYS A 332 13.79 -20.83 9.21
C LYS A 332 14.67 -19.70 8.67
N LEU A 333 14.79 -18.63 9.44
CA LEU A 333 15.51 -17.42 9.05
C LEU A 333 16.49 -17.03 10.16
N SER A 334 17.73 -16.73 9.78
CA SER A 334 18.78 -16.29 10.72
C SER A 334 18.60 -14.84 11.20
N GLY A 335 17.75 -14.07 10.54
CA GLY A 335 17.44 -12.69 10.90
C GLY A 335 16.42 -12.07 9.95
N ILE A 336 15.92 -10.89 10.32
CA ILE A 336 14.92 -10.15 9.53
C ILE A 336 15.42 -9.80 8.12
N GLY A 337 16.72 -9.63 7.92
CA GLY A 337 17.31 -9.35 6.61
C GLY A 337 17.18 -10.48 5.59
N MET A 338 16.84 -11.70 6.04
CA MET A 338 16.59 -12.84 5.16
C MET A 338 15.11 -12.99 4.78
N LEU A 339 14.22 -12.26 5.46
CA LEU A 339 12.77 -12.41 5.30
C LEU A 339 12.28 -12.03 3.91
N ALA A 340 12.77 -10.89 3.40
CA ALA A 340 12.43 -10.38 2.09
C ALA A 340 12.78 -11.37 0.98
N LYS A 341 14.02 -11.86 0.99
CA LYS A 341 14.52 -12.89 0.08
C LYS A 341 13.73 -14.20 0.19
N ALA A 342 13.23 -14.52 1.38
CA ALA A 342 12.40 -15.71 1.59
C ALA A 342 10.97 -15.57 1.07
N LEU A 343 10.47 -14.33 0.94
CA LEU A 343 9.11 -14.00 0.48
C LEU A 343 9.05 -13.60 -1.00
N SER A 344 10.07 -12.93 -1.53
CA SER A 344 10.04 -12.28 -2.85
C SER A 344 9.86 -13.23 -4.03
N THR A 345 10.09 -14.53 -3.80
CA THR A 345 9.87 -15.61 -4.77
C THR A 345 8.58 -16.39 -4.53
N GLU A 346 7.87 -16.14 -3.44
CA GLU A 346 6.64 -16.87 -3.10
C GLU A 346 5.46 -16.37 -3.92
N ARG A 347 4.64 -17.29 -4.43
CA ARG A 347 3.48 -16.94 -5.26
C ARG A 347 2.48 -16.04 -4.53
N ASP A 348 2.15 -16.36 -3.27
CA ASP A 348 1.28 -15.54 -2.41
C ASP A 348 1.78 -14.08 -2.28
N TYR A 349 3.11 -13.90 -2.20
CA TYR A 349 3.70 -12.57 -2.15
C TYR A 349 3.49 -11.84 -3.48
N LEU A 350 3.86 -12.47 -4.59
CA LEU A 350 3.75 -11.89 -5.92
C LEU A 350 2.29 -11.55 -6.28
N ALA A 351 1.35 -12.42 -5.92
CA ALA A 351 -0.09 -12.22 -6.08
C ALA A 351 -0.55 -11.00 -5.28
N CYS A 352 -0.20 -10.92 -4.00
CA CYS A 352 -0.53 -9.79 -3.15
C CYS A 352 0.05 -8.46 -3.67
N GLN A 353 1.33 -8.44 -4.06
CA GLN A 353 1.95 -7.22 -4.59
C GLN A 353 1.29 -6.79 -5.91
N SER A 354 1.03 -7.73 -6.80
CA SER A 354 0.33 -7.48 -8.06
C SER A 354 -1.08 -6.92 -7.84
N LYS A 355 -1.80 -7.46 -6.86
CA LYS A 355 -3.12 -6.97 -6.42
C LYS A 355 -3.07 -5.52 -5.94
N HIS A 356 -2.08 -5.14 -5.13
CA HIS A 356 -1.91 -3.75 -4.68
C HIS A 356 -1.73 -2.78 -5.86
N PHE A 357 -0.85 -3.11 -6.81
CA PHE A 357 -0.67 -2.30 -8.02
C PHE A 357 -1.95 -2.22 -8.85
N TRP A 358 -2.65 -3.33 -9.05
CA TRP A 358 -3.93 -3.34 -9.77
C TRP A 358 -4.96 -2.42 -9.11
N THR A 359 -5.15 -2.54 -7.79
CA THR A 359 -6.04 -1.67 -7.02
C THR A 359 -5.64 -0.21 -7.12
N TRP A 360 -4.34 0.10 -7.15
CA TRP A 360 -3.88 1.48 -7.33
C TRP A 360 -4.17 2.06 -8.71
N LEU A 361 -4.18 1.22 -9.76
CA LEU A 361 -4.37 1.63 -11.16
C LEU A 361 -5.85 1.65 -11.57
N LYS A 362 -6.61 0.58 -11.26
CA LYS A 362 -8.01 0.40 -11.65
C LYS A 362 -9.00 0.81 -10.55
N GLY A 363 -8.53 1.00 -9.32
CA GLY A 363 -9.37 1.29 -8.16
C GLY A 363 -9.89 0.03 -7.46
N GLU A 364 -10.41 0.21 -6.24
CA GLU A 364 -10.95 -0.88 -5.40
C GLU A 364 -12.20 -1.56 -5.99
N SER A 365 -12.85 -0.93 -6.98
CA SER A 365 -14.08 -1.40 -7.60
C SER A 365 -13.88 -2.44 -8.71
N SER A 366 -12.65 -2.59 -9.23
CA SER A 366 -12.36 -3.57 -10.28
C SER A 366 -12.04 -4.91 -9.65
N LEU A 367 -12.77 -5.94 -10.07
CA LEU A 367 -12.67 -7.28 -9.49
C LEU A 367 -11.61 -8.10 -10.20
N LEU A 368 -10.64 -8.59 -9.44
CA LEU A 368 -9.65 -9.53 -9.94
C LEU A 368 -10.26 -10.93 -10.00
N THR A 369 -10.41 -11.44 -11.23
CA THR A 369 -10.67 -12.87 -11.42
C THR A 369 -9.38 -13.66 -11.15
N PRO A 370 -9.46 -14.94 -10.73
CA PRO A 370 -8.26 -15.76 -10.52
C PRO A 370 -7.36 -15.87 -11.77
N SER A 371 -7.97 -15.87 -12.97
CA SER A 371 -7.23 -15.86 -14.24
C SER A 371 -6.43 -14.57 -14.41
N LYS A 372 -7.07 -13.41 -14.16
CA LYS A 372 -6.40 -12.11 -14.28
C LYS A 372 -5.32 -11.94 -13.22
N GLU A 373 -5.54 -12.44 -12.01
CA GLU A 373 -4.55 -12.43 -10.95
C GLU A 373 -3.28 -13.20 -11.34
N ASN A 374 -3.43 -14.41 -11.91
CA ASN A 374 -2.30 -15.18 -12.44
C ASN A 374 -1.58 -14.45 -13.56
N GLU A 375 -2.32 -13.86 -14.50
CA GLU A 375 -1.77 -13.05 -15.59
C GLU A 375 -0.94 -11.87 -15.06
N LEU A 376 -1.41 -11.20 -14.00
CA LEU A 376 -0.68 -10.11 -13.36
C LEU A 376 0.59 -10.58 -12.66
N VAL A 377 0.55 -11.73 -11.96
CA VAL A 377 1.73 -12.34 -11.34
C VAL A 377 2.79 -12.66 -12.39
N ASP A 378 2.39 -13.29 -13.50
CA ASP A 378 3.30 -13.63 -14.60
C ASP A 378 3.88 -12.37 -15.25
N THR A 379 3.06 -11.32 -15.40
CA THR A 379 3.50 -10.00 -15.89
C THR A 379 4.49 -9.36 -14.92
N PHE A 380 4.28 -9.46 -13.61
CA PHE A 380 5.18 -8.88 -12.60
C PHE A 380 6.54 -9.58 -12.59
N LEU A 381 6.54 -10.90 -12.74
CA LEU A 381 7.77 -11.68 -12.88
C LEU A 381 8.52 -11.37 -14.19
N SER A 382 7.82 -11.24 -15.31
CA SER A 382 8.46 -11.02 -16.63
C SER A 382 9.18 -9.68 -16.73
N VAL A 383 8.76 -8.68 -15.96
CA VAL A 383 9.43 -7.37 -15.86
C VAL A 383 10.44 -7.29 -14.71
N ASN A 384 10.87 -8.44 -14.16
CA ASN A 384 11.79 -8.54 -13.04
C ASN A 384 11.32 -7.75 -11.81
N GLN A 385 10.01 -7.76 -11.55
CA GLN A 385 9.36 -7.10 -10.43
C GLN A 385 9.63 -5.57 -10.36
N ARG A 386 9.97 -4.93 -11.48
CA ARG A 386 10.26 -3.49 -11.53
C ARG A 386 8.95 -2.68 -11.61
N PRO A 387 8.65 -1.79 -10.64
CA PRO A 387 7.35 -1.14 -10.54
C PRO A 387 6.93 -0.32 -11.77
N LYS A 388 7.83 0.49 -12.35
CA LYS A 388 7.47 1.32 -13.52
C LYS A 388 7.14 0.45 -14.72
N ASP A 389 7.95 -0.59 -14.96
CA ASP A 389 7.75 -1.52 -16.07
C ASP A 389 6.46 -2.31 -15.90
N PHE A 390 6.16 -2.74 -14.67
CA PHE A 390 4.95 -3.47 -14.36
C PHE A 390 3.71 -2.60 -14.58
N ILE A 391 3.73 -1.36 -14.08
CA ILE A 391 2.66 -0.39 -14.29
C ILE A 391 2.46 -0.13 -15.78
N LYS A 392 3.54 0.09 -16.54
CA LYS A 392 3.48 0.27 -18.00
C LYS A 392 2.85 -0.94 -18.68
N ALA A 393 3.31 -2.15 -18.34
CA ALA A 393 2.80 -3.39 -18.89
C ALA A 393 1.32 -3.60 -18.61
N ILE A 394 0.81 -3.20 -17.43
CA ILE A 394 -0.62 -3.23 -17.10
C ILE A 394 -1.41 -2.21 -17.92
N ILE A 395 -0.94 -0.95 -17.99
CA ILE A 395 -1.67 0.12 -18.67
C ILE A 395 -1.78 -0.14 -20.18
N LEU A 396 -0.75 -0.74 -20.78
CA LEU A 396 -0.73 -1.07 -22.21
C LEU A 396 -1.58 -2.31 -22.56
N LYS A 397 -2.17 -3.01 -21.59
CA LYS A 397 -3.10 -4.11 -21.90
C LYS A 397 -4.38 -3.55 -22.52
N LYS A 398 -4.90 -4.28 -23.51
CA LYS A 398 -6.10 -3.88 -24.26
C LYS A 398 -7.31 -3.65 -23.34
N ASP A 399 -7.48 -4.51 -22.34
CA ASP A 399 -8.58 -4.48 -21.37
C ASP A 399 -8.40 -3.44 -20.24
N PHE A 400 -7.29 -2.68 -20.24
CA PHE A 400 -7.06 -1.67 -19.22
C PHE A 400 -8.05 -0.49 -19.33
N PHE A 401 -8.35 -0.06 -20.55
CA PHE A 401 -9.24 1.07 -20.80
C PHE A 401 -10.71 0.67 -20.93
N GLU A 402 -10.98 -0.61 -21.16
CA GLU A 402 -12.33 -1.16 -21.23
C GLU A 402 -13.03 -0.95 -19.87
N GLU A 403 -14.24 -0.38 -19.90
CA GLU A 403 -15.10 -0.29 -18.72
C GLU A 403 -15.64 -1.70 -18.42
N GLU A 404 -15.28 -2.26 -17.27
CA GLU A 404 -15.94 -3.47 -16.79
C GLU A 404 -17.42 -3.15 -16.59
N LEU A 405 -18.30 -3.87 -17.28
CA LEU A 405 -19.74 -3.81 -17.05
C LEU A 405 -20.04 -4.42 -15.68
N ILE A 406 -19.93 -3.59 -14.65
CA ILE A 406 -20.28 -3.95 -13.28
C ILE A 406 -21.81 -4.04 -13.21
N SER A 407 -22.33 -5.19 -12.79
CA SER A 407 -23.77 -5.34 -12.57
C SER A 407 -24.25 -4.39 -11.46
N SER A 408 -25.55 -4.03 -11.48
CA SER A 408 -26.12 -3.13 -10.47
C SER A 408 -25.93 -3.64 -9.03
N SER A 409 -25.94 -4.97 -8.82
CA SER A 409 -25.71 -5.60 -7.52
C SER A 409 -24.25 -5.45 -7.07
N GLN A 410 -23.29 -5.67 -7.96
CA GLN A 410 -21.86 -5.48 -7.67
C GLN A 410 -21.53 -4.01 -7.39
N TRP A 411 -22.13 -3.10 -8.16
CA TRP A 411 -21.99 -1.67 -7.93
C TRP A 411 -22.57 -1.24 -6.57
N SER A 412 -23.73 -1.80 -6.19
CA SER A 412 -24.32 -1.60 -4.88
C SER A 412 -23.41 -2.13 -3.75
N ALA A 413 -22.79 -3.29 -3.93
CA ALA A 413 -21.86 -3.88 -2.96
C ALA A 413 -20.59 -3.02 -2.77
N ILE A 414 -19.98 -2.58 -3.87
CA ILE A 414 -18.80 -1.69 -3.86
C ILE A 414 -19.10 -0.39 -3.12
N ASN A 415 -20.23 0.25 -3.40
CA ASN A 415 -20.57 1.52 -2.76
C ASN A 415 -20.98 1.34 -1.30
N ALA A 416 -21.71 0.29 -0.96
CA ALA A 416 -22.00 -0.03 0.44
C ALA A 416 -20.72 -0.28 1.23
N LEU A 417 -19.74 -0.96 0.64
CA LEU A 417 -18.45 -1.19 1.27
C LEU A 417 -17.75 0.12 1.67
N LYS A 418 -17.68 1.10 0.76
CA LYS A 418 -17.08 2.42 1.03
C LYS A 418 -17.68 3.06 2.28
N VAL A 419 -18.99 2.92 2.45
CA VAL A 419 -19.72 3.43 3.61
C VAL A 419 -19.42 2.61 4.86
N LEU A 420 -19.40 1.28 4.74
CA LEU A 420 -19.05 0.37 5.84
C LEU A 420 -17.62 0.61 6.37
N LYS A 421 -16.66 1.00 5.51
CA LYS A 421 -15.31 1.40 5.95
C LYS A 421 -15.37 2.54 6.96
N LYS A 422 -16.21 3.53 6.70
CA LYS A 422 -16.40 4.69 7.59
C LYS A 422 -17.08 4.30 8.91
N CYS A 423 -17.93 3.27 8.91
CA CYS A 423 -18.61 2.76 10.11
C CYS A 423 -17.68 1.97 11.06
N GLN A 424 -16.49 1.56 10.60
CA GLN A 424 -15.59 0.67 11.33
C GLN A 424 -15.06 1.29 12.64
N SER A 425 -14.82 2.60 12.66
CA SER A 425 -14.32 3.33 13.84
C SER A 425 -15.26 3.21 15.05
N CYS A 426 -16.57 3.14 14.82
CA CYS A 426 -17.58 3.05 15.88
C CYS A 426 -18.00 1.61 16.19
N HIS A 427 -18.05 0.72 15.18
CA HIS A 427 -18.61 -0.63 15.33
C HIS A 427 -17.56 -1.72 15.55
N ASN A 428 -16.28 -1.38 15.46
CA ASN A 428 -15.20 -2.34 15.58
C ASN A 428 -13.98 -1.66 16.22
N GLN A 429 -14.12 -1.26 17.49
CA GLN A 429 -13.06 -0.59 18.26
C GLN A 429 -11.74 -1.39 18.28
N ASP A 430 -11.80 -2.72 18.17
CA ASP A 430 -10.63 -3.61 18.13
C ASP A 430 -10.19 -4.06 16.72
N SER A 431 -10.92 -3.71 15.66
CA SER A 431 -10.58 -4.16 14.31
C SER A 431 -10.57 -3.03 13.29
N SER A 432 -9.68 -2.07 13.47
CA SER A 432 -9.21 -1.15 12.41
C SER A 432 -8.50 -1.86 11.22
N ASN A 433 -8.68 -3.17 11.07
CA ASN A 433 -7.86 -4.06 10.27
C ASN A 433 -8.62 -5.06 9.37
N VAL A 434 -9.96 -5.08 9.37
CA VAL A 434 -10.71 -5.87 8.38
C VAL A 434 -10.39 -5.35 6.98
N ASP A 435 -9.83 -6.21 6.11
CA ASP A 435 -9.79 -5.89 4.68
C ASP A 435 -11.19 -6.01 4.15
N LEU A 436 -11.61 -4.97 3.46
CA LEU A 436 -12.97 -4.78 3.00
C LEU A 436 -13.09 -5.29 1.56
N SER A 437 -12.03 -5.89 1.01
CA SER A 437 -12.11 -6.63 -0.26
C SER A 437 -13.02 -7.86 -0.20
N ASP A 438 -13.41 -8.31 1.00
CA ASP A 438 -14.43 -9.33 1.21
C ASP A 438 -15.45 -8.90 2.30
N ILE A 439 -16.72 -8.73 1.90
CA ILE A 439 -17.83 -8.37 2.80
C ILE A 439 -18.04 -9.44 3.89
N SER A 440 -17.65 -10.70 3.65
CA SER A 440 -17.77 -11.77 4.63
C SER A 440 -16.81 -11.64 5.82
N GLU A 441 -15.74 -10.85 5.68
CA GLU A 441 -14.78 -10.57 6.76
C GLU A 441 -15.23 -9.44 7.70
N ILE A 442 -16.28 -8.71 7.33
CA ILE A 442 -16.93 -7.72 8.17
C ILE A 442 -17.56 -8.47 9.34
N ARG A 443 -16.82 -8.59 10.46
CA ARG A 443 -17.30 -9.16 11.73
C ARG A 443 -18.33 -8.25 12.40
N TRP A 444 -19.42 -7.96 11.72
CA TRP A 444 -20.63 -7.40 12.35
C TRP A 444 -21.47 -8.59 12.80
N TYR A 445 -20.89 -9.41 13.68
CA TYR A 445 -21.47 -10.69 14.09
C TYR A 445 -22.92 -10.54 14.55
N ASN A 446 -23.29 -9.38 15.10
CA ASN A 446 -24.67 -9.06 15.49
C ASN A 446 -25.54 -8.50 14.35
N LEU A 447 -25.00 -7.71 13.43
CA LEU A 447 -25.79 -7.18 12.30
C LEU A 447 -26.08 -8.28 11.28
N ILE A 448 -25.09 -9.13 11.00
CA ILE A 448 -25.19 -10.19 9.99
C ILE A 448 -26.05 -11.35 10.50
N TYR A 449 -25.92 -11.79 11.76
CA TYR A 449 -26.83 -12.80 12.32
C TYR A 449 -28.27 -12.30 12.43
N ASP A 450 -28.47 -11.02 12.77
CA ASP A 450 -29.83 -10.47 12.89
C ASP A 450 -30.47 -10.12 11.53
N LEU A 451 -29.68 -10.09 10.45
CA LEU A 451 -30.13 -9.84 9.08
C LEU A 451 -30.70 -11.08 8.38
N ASP A 452 -30.81 -12.20 9.10
CA ASP A 452 -31.48 -13.40 8.61
C ASP A 452 -32.91 -13.07 8.11
N PHE A 453 -33.34 -13.81 7.09
CA PHE A 453 -34.15 -13.28 5.97
C PHE A 453 -35.54 -12.66 6.27
N PRO A 454 -36.27 -12.88 7.39
CA PRO A 454 -37.54 -12.18 7.60
C PRO A 454 -37.43 -10.73 8.09
N ASN A 455 -36.26 -10.24 8.55
CA ASN A 455 -36.15 -8.95 9.25
C ASN A 455 -35.46 -7.80 8.46
N ARG A 456 -35.14 -7.97 7.17
CA ARG A 456 -34.42 -6.93 6.39
C ARG A 456 -35.10 -5.56 6.40
N LYS A 457 -36.40 -5.49 6.13
CA LYS A 457 -37.17 -4.22 6.19
C LYS A 457 -37.10 -3.57 7.57
N LYS A 458 -37.14 -4.39 8.63
CA LYS A 458 -37.04 -3.94 10.03
C LYS A 458 -35.65 -3.37 10.33
N TRP A 459 -34.59 -3.96 9.78
CA TRP A 459 -33.22 -3.47 9.91
C TRP A 459 -32.95 -2.20 9.12
N THR A 460 -33.35 -2.14 7.85
CA THR A 460 -33.28 -0.92 7.04
C THR A 460 -33.98 0.23 7.75
N LEU A 461 -35.18 -0.03 8.30
CA LEU A 461 -35.92 0.97 9.08
C LEU A 461 -35.22 1.33 10.39
N LYS A 462 -34.65 0.36 11.11
CA LYS A 462 -33.90 0.60 12.36
C LYS A 462 -32.67 1.46 12.10
N ILE A 463 -31.86 1.15 11.08
CA ILE A 463 -30.68 1.94 10.69
C ILE A 463 -31.10 3.34 10.27
N LYS A 464 -32.10 3.47 9.38
CA LYS A 464 -32.66 4.77 8.97
C LYS A 464 -33.11 5.61 10.16
N ASN A 465 -33.79 4.99 11.13
CA ASN A 465 -34.23 5.66 12.36
C ASN A 465 -33.05 6.07 13.26
N GLN A 466 -31.97 5.29 13.35
CA GLN A 466 -30.79 5.68 14.13
C GLN A 466 -30.00 6.82 13.46
N ILE A 467 -29.93 6.82 12.12
CA ILE A 467 -29.36 7.92 11.32
C ILE A 467 -30.15 9.21 11.58
N GLN A 468 -31.48 9.16 11.43
CA GLN A 468 -32.33 10.33 11.67
C GLN A 468 -32.25 10.86 13.11
N LYS A 469 -31.99 9.98 14.08
CA LYS A 469 -31.86 10.34 15.50
C LYS A 469 -30.47 10.85 15.90
N GLY A 470 -29.52 10.95 14.97
CA GLY A 470 -28.16 11.40 15.33
C GLY A 470 -27.33 10.35 16.09
N LYS A 471 -27.78 9.09 16.13
CA LYS A 471 -27.17 8.03 16.95
C LYS A 471 -26.21 7.13 16.15
N MET A 472 -26.37 7.05 14.84
CA MET A 472 -25.52 6.25 13.95
C MET A 472 -25.50 6.85 12.53
N PRO A 473 -24.40 7.47 12.08
CA PRO A 473 -23.25 7.85 12.88
C PRO A 473 -23.63 8.95 13.90
N PRO A 474 -22.86 9.13 14.98
CA PRO A 474 -23.02 10.24 15.92
C PRO A 474 -23.07 11.58 15.17
N VAL A 475 -23.80 12.58 15.69
CA VAL A 475 -23.99 13.89 15.06
C VAL A 475 -22.69 14.51 14.56
N GLU A 476 -21.60 14.36 15.32
CA GLU A 476 -20.25 14.87 14.99
C GLU A 476 -19.65 14.23 13.72
N ALA A 477 -19.98 12.97 13.44
CA ALA A 477 -19.51 12.20 12.29
C ALA A 477 -20.54 12.17 11.14
N GLN A 478 -21.76 12.70 11.32
CA GLN A 478 -22.76 12.77 10.25
C GLN A 478 -22.32 13.62 9.06
N LYS A 479 -21.48 14.63 9.31
CA LYS A 479 -20.86 15.46 8.25
C LYS A 479 -19.97 14.65 7.29
N ASP A 480 -19.50 13.48 7.70
CA ASP A 480 -18.59 12.63 6.93
C ASP A 480 -19.34 11.66 5.99
N PHE A 481 -20.68 11.70 5.99
CA PHE A 481 -21.55 10.86 5.15
C PHE A 481 -22.51 11.70 4.30
N THR A 482 -22.56 11.40 3.01
CA THR A 482 -23.55 11.98 2.09
C THR A 482 -24.88 11.22 2.14
N SER A 483 -25.99 11.88 1.80
CA SER A 483 -27.29 11.20 1.66
C SER A 483 -27.25 10.07 0.62
N GLN A 484 -26.42 10.22 -0.41
CA GLN A 484 -26.23 9.23 -1.46
C GLN A 484 -25.49 7.99 -0.97
N GLU A 485 -24.44 8.16 -0.15
CA GLU A 485 -23.73 7.06 0.50
C GLU A 485 -24.66 6.25 1.40
N LEU A 486 -25.45 6.92 2.24
CA LEU A 486 -26.42 6.24 3.10
C LEU A 486 -27.49 5.50 2.28
N LYS A 487 -27.90 6.08 1.15
CA LYS A 487 -28.80 5.39 0.21
C LYS A 487 -28.16 4.12 -0.35
N TYR A 488 -26.89 4.14 -0.77
CA TYR A 488 -26.20 2.94 -1.26
C TYR A 488 -26.15 1.82 -0.23
N LEU A 489 -25.88 2.15 1.03
CA LEU A 489 -25.89 1.17 2.12
C LEU A 489 -27.27 0.54 2.30
N LEU A 490 -28.33 1.36 2.33
CA LEU A 490 -29.70 0.86 2.50
C LEU A 490 -30.17 0.05 1.29
N ASP A 491 -29.84 0.48 0.07
CA ASP A 491 -30.17 -0.23 -1.17
C ASP A 491 -29.46 -1.58 -1.23
N TRP A 492 -28.20 -1.65 -0.80
CA TRP A 492 -27.45 -2.90 -0.69
C TRP A 492 -28.07 -3.88 0.32
N ILE A 493 -28.44 -3.41 1.53
CA ILE A 493 -29.16 -4.22 2.53
C ILE A 493 -30.49 -4.74 1.97
N ASN A 494 -31.25 -3.88 1.29
CA ASN A 494 -32.54 -4.24 0.70
C ASN A 494 -32.41 -5.27 -0.44
N GLN A 495 -31.28 -5.27 -1.17
CA GLN A 495 -30.95 -6.27 -2.19
C GLN A 495 -30.54 -7.63 -1.61
N GLY A 496 -30.46 -7.75 -0.29
CA GLY A 496 -30.01 -8.95 0.39
C GLY A 496 -28.49 -9.03 0.53
N SER A 497 -27.84 -7.87 0.59
CA SER A 497 -26.40 -7.76 0.88
C SER A 497 -25.51 -8.60 -0.04
N PRO A 498 -25.65 -8.48 -1.39
CA PRO A 498 -24.86 -9.27 -2.32
C PRO A 498 -23.36 -9.04 -2.12
N ASN A 499 -22.57 -10.09 -2.33
CA ASN A 499 -21.11 -10.03 -2.34
C ASN A 499 -20.60 -9.44 -3.68
N PHE A 500 -19.28 -9.31 -3.81
CA PHE A 500 -18.65 -8.76 -5.01
C PHE A 500 -18.83 -9.61 -6.27
N LYS A 501 -19.24 -10.87 -6.16
CA LYS A 501 -19.60 -11.72 -7.31
C LYS A 501 -21.06 -11.51 -7.75
N GLY A 502 -21.79 -10.61 -7.09
CA GLY A 502 -23.23 -10.46 -7.25
C GLY A 502 -24.03 -11.62 -6.66
N GLU A 503 -23.34 -12.58 -6.02
CA GLU A 503 -23.98 -13.67 -5.32
C GLU A 503 -24.58 -13.12 -4.03
N LYS A 504 -25.81 -13.52 -3.74
CA LYS A 504 -26.39 -13.29 -2.42
C LYS A 504 -25.72 -14.27 -1.47
N ARG A 505 -24.66 -13.85 -0.80
CA ARG A 505 -24.16 -14.54 0.40
C ARG A 505 -24.69 -13.81 1.61
N LEU A 506 -25.86 -14.28 2.04
CA LEU A 506 -26.13 -14.83 3.37
C LEU A 506 -27.39 -15.68 3.23
#